data_AF-A0A7S4N3Z9-F1
#
_entry.id   AF-A0A7S4N3Z9-F1
#
_cell.length_a   1.000
_cell.length_b   1.000
_cell.length_c   1.000
_cell.angle_alpha   90.00
_cell.angle_beta   90.00
_cell.angle_gamma   90.00
#
_symmetry.space_group_name_H-M   'P 1'
#
loop_
_entity.id
_entity.type
_entity.pdbx_description
1 polymer ?
#
loop_
_entity_poly.entity_id
_entity_poly.type
_entity_poly.pdbx_seq_one_letter_code
_entity_poly.pdbx_strand_id
1 'polypeptide(L)'
;QHVNVFRPKPASKADLNAFHSDEYIRFLSDLTPDNMEGMISQLERYNLGADCPVFDGLYEYCQAYTGGSISGAARLNQGCSDIVLNWSGGMHHAKKGEASGFCYVNDIVLAILELLKVHPRVLYIDIDIHHGDGVEEAFYLTNRVMTLSFHQAGGNFFPGTGHINDMGAKSGKNYSLNFPLLAGMDDASYESIFKPVVQKVMEHFQPGAVVLCCGADSLSGDRVGCWNLSIRGHASCLEYMKSFNVPMLVLGGGGYTIRNVSRCWCYETARLLDQHISDNVPWHEYMDYYSPDYKLHVPVSNMENDNTPASLQKSMAKIFEALSQLEHAPNVQMQTGQPGTRRNPDSMGAGDDSDEDDDCFADVRSAGGNKRCHLAEYFDEEYGDRMDTNRLGLRDFDEPPSDDDQL
;
A
#
# COMPACT_ATOMS: atom_id res chain seq x y z
N GLN A 1 10.44 22.69 13.72
CA GLN A 1 9.38 21.70 13.48
C GLN A 1 9.45 21.35 12.00
N HIS A 2 9.72 20.09 11.64
CA HIS A 2 9.94 19.68 10.24
C HIS A 2 8.67 19.15 9.56
N VAL A 3 7.65 18.75 10.33
CA VAL A 3 6.40 18.17 9.85
C VAL A 3 5.23 18.82 10.60
N ASN A 4 4.12 19.04 9.89
CA ASN A 4 2.83 19.36 10.51
C ASN A 4 2.06 18.06 10.73
N VAL A 5 1.71 17.75 11.98
CA VAL A 5 1.01 16.52 12.36
C VAL A 5 -0.47 16.84 12.55
N PHE A 6 -1.35 16.01 12.01
CA PHE A 6 -2.79 16.19 12.08
C PHE A 6 -3.46 14.91 12.54
N ARG A 7 -4.52 15.03 13.34
CA ARG A 7 -5.45 13.93 13.62
C ARG A 7 -6.54 13.93 12.55
N PRO A 8 -6.62 12.89 11.69
CA PRO A 8 -7.64 12.85 10.66
C PRO A 8 -9.02 12.63 11.27
N LYS A 9 -10.04 13.29 10.71
CA LYS A 9 -11.43 12.94 11.00
C LYS A 9 -11.76 11.58 10.38
N PRO A 10 -12.45 10.67 11.10
CA PRO A 10 -12.91 9.41 10.52
C PRO A 10 -13.76 9.65 9.27
N ALA A 11 -13.52 8.85 8.22
CA ALA A 11 -14.28 8.94 6.98
C ALA A 11 -15.77 8.66 7.24
N SER A 12 -16.64 9.50 6.70
CA SER A 12 -18.09 9.29 6.82
C SER A 12 -18.55 8.19 5.86
N LYS A 13 -19.73 7.61 6.12
CA LYS A 13 -20.37 6.67 5.18
C LYS A 13 -20.49 7.23 3.76
N ALA A 14 -20.80 8.52 3.63
CA ALA A 14 -20.89 9.20 2.34
C ALA A 14 -19.53 9.28 1.61
N ASP A 15 -18.44 9.38 2.38
CA ASP A 15 -17.09 9.33 1.82
C ASP A 15 -16.78 7.94 1.26
N LEU A 16 -17.06 6.89 2.05
CA LEU A 16 -16.82 5.50 1.64
C LEU A 16 -17.64 5.13 0.39
N ASN A 17 -18.90 5.56 0.34
CA ASN A 17 -19.82 5.29 -0.77
C ASN A 17 -19.49 6.07 -2.05
N ALA A 18 -18.50 6.98 -2.03
CA ALA A 18 -18.03 7.62 -3.26
C ALA A 18 -17.41 6.62 -4.25
N PHE A 19 -16.93 5.47 -3.75
CA PHE A 19 -16.46 4.36 -4.56
C PHE A 19 -17.24 3.07 -4.27
N HIS A 20 -17.32 2.69 -2.99
CA HIS A 20 -17.89 1.40 -2.60
C HIS A 20 -19.41 1.35 -2.73
N SER A 21 -19.99 0.17 -2.87
CA SER A 21 -21.45 0.03 -2.91
C SER A 21 -22.09 0.35 -1.56
N ASP A 22 -23.29 0.94 -1.60
CA ASP A 22 -24.07 1.26 -0.41
C ASP A 22 -24.36 0.01 0.44
N GLU A 23 -24.60 -1.14 -0.21
CA GLU A 23 -24.85 -2.39 0.50
C GLU A 23 -23.61 -2.91 1.22
N TYR A 24 -22.43 -2.82 0.60
CA TYR A 24 -21.17 -3.29 1.19
C TYR A 24 -20.77 -2.45 2.40
N ILE A 25 -20.81 -1.12 2.29
CA ILE A 25 -20.47 -0.24 3.41
C ILE A 25 -21.48 -0.35 4.55
N ARG A 26 -22.77 -0.54 4.23
CA ARG A 26 -23.78 -0.82 5.27
C ARG A 26 -23.51 -2.15 5.97
N PHE A 27 -23.10 -3.17 5.21
CA PHE A 27 -22.74 -4.45 5.79
C PHE A 27 -21.54 -4.29 6.74
N LEU A 28 -20.46 -3.64 6.30
CA LEU A 28 -19.30 -3.37 7.16
C LEU A 28 -19.66 -2.55 8.40
N SER A 29 -20.59 -1.59 8.30
CA SER A 29 -21.00 -0.77 9.46
C SER A 29 -21.84 -1.55 10.47
N ASP A 30 -22.60 -2.55 10.02
CA ASP A 30 -23.50 -3.33 10.86
C ASP A 30 -22.80 -4.59 11.43
N LEU A 31 -21.69 -5.03 10.82
CA LEU A 31 -20.98 -6.27 11.15
C LEU A 31 -20.18 -6.14 12.46
N THR A 32 -20.36 -7.11 13.36
CA THR A 32 -19.58 -7.26 14.59
C THR A 32 -19.21 -8.73 14.80
N PRO A 33 -18.19 -9.05 15.62
CA PRO A 33 -17.91 -10.44 15.99
C PRO A 33 -19.12 -11.16 16.61
N ASP A 34 -19.99 -10.45 17.33
CA ASP A 34 -21.18 -11.02 17.98
C ASP A 34 -22.29 -11.44 16.99
N ASN A 35 -22.39 -10.78 15.83
CA ASN A 35 -23.47 -11.03 14.87
C ASN A 35 -23.02 -11.79 13.61
N MET A 36 -21.72 -12.06 13.47
CA MET A 36 -21.14 -12.67 12.27
C MET A 36 -21.73 -14.06 11.95
N GLU A 37 -22.08 -14.87 12.96
CA GLU A 37 -22.72 -16.19 12.77
C GLU A 37 -24.08 -16.09 12.07
N GLY A 38 -24.79 -14.97 12.24
CA GLY A 38 -26.06 -14.69 11.57
C GLY A 38 -25.93 -14.14 10.15
N MET A 39 -24.70 -13.86 9.69
CA MET A 39 -24.41 -13.14 8.44
C MET A 39 -23.52 -13.94 7.47
N ILE A 40 -23.49 -15.29 7.60
CA ILE A 40 -22.61 -16.17 6.81
C ILE A 40 -22.72 -15.93 5.30
N SER A 41 -23.94 -15.77 4.77
CA SER A 41 -24.13 -15.54 3.32
C SER A 41 -23.56 -14.22 2.84
N GLN A 42 -23.56 -13.19 3.70
CA GLN A 42 -23.00 -11.88 3.42
C GLN A 42 -21.49 -11.89 3.56
N LEU A 43 -20.94 -12.60 4.56
CA LEU A 43 -19.50 -12.81 4.73
C LEU A 43 -18.90 -13.46 3.47
N GLU A 44 -19.51 -14.53 2.97
CA GLU A 44 -19.08 -15.18 1.73
C GLU A 44 -19.22 -14.25 0.52
N ARG A 45 -20.36 -13.56 0.39
CA ARG A 45 -20.62 -12.62 -0.72
C ARG A 45 -19.59 -11.47 -0.78
N TYR A 46 -19.19 -10.96 0.38
CA TYR A 46 -18.32 -9.80 0.50
C TYR A 46 -16.86 -10.18 0.76
N ASN A 47 -16.54 -11.48 0.69
CA ASN A 47 -15.20 -12.04 0.86
C ASN A 47 -14.54 -11.70 2.21
N LEU A 48 -15.33 -11.73 3.29
CA LEU A 48 -14.80 -11.69 4.66
C LEU A 48 -14.71 -13.12 5.20
N GLY A 49 -13.54 -13.49 5.69
CA GLY A 49 -13.20 -14.88 6.02
C GLY A 49 -11.77 -14.99 6.54
N ALA A 50 -11.01 -15.97 6.03
CA ALA A 50 -9.65 -16.24 6.49
C ALA A 50 -8.71 -15.04 6.25
N ASP A 51 -8.64 -14.54 5.00
CA ASP A 51 -7.73 -13.45 4.64
C ASP A 51 -8.26 -12.09 5.11
N CYS A 52 -9.57 -11.93 5.29
CA CYS A 52 -10.18 -10.68 5.74
C CYS A 52 -11.08 -10.97 6.96
N PRO A 53 -10.48 -11.19 8.16
CA PRO A 53 -11.22 -11.60 9.34
C PRO A 53 -12.10 -10.49 9.91
N VAL A 54 -13.18 -10.88 10.59
CA VAL A 54 -13.99 -9.96 11.39
C VAL A 54 -13.31 -9.74 12.73
N PHE A 55 -13.18 -8.48 13.15
CA PHE A 55 -12.62 -8.11 14.45
C PHE A 55 -13.35 -6.90 15.05
N ASP A 56 -13.25 -6.73 16.36
CA ASP A 56 -13.82 -5.58 17.06
C ASP A 56 -13.21 -4.26 16.57
N GLY A 57 -14.07 -3.32 16.18
CA GLY A 57 -13.64 -2.02 15.66
C GLY A 57 -13.26 -2.03 14.17
N LEU A 58 -13.62 -3.06 13.40
CA LEU A 58 -13.29 -3.17 11.98
C LEU A 58 -13.79 -1.97 11.15
N TYR A 59 -15.00 -1.49 11.41
CA TYR A 59 -15.53 -0.35 10.67
C TYR A 59 -14.78 0.94 11.01
N GLU A 60 -14.53 1.18 12.30
CA GLU A 60 -13.78 2.33 12.81
C GLU A 60 -12.34 2.33 12.28
N TYR A 61 -11.70 1.17 12.21
CA TYR A 61 -10.41 0.97 11.57
C TYR A 61 -10.44 1.44 10.11
N CYS A 62 -11.46 1.02 9.34
CA CYS A 62 -11.66 1.46 7.96
C CYS A 62 -11.86 2.97 7.85
N GLN A 63 -12.66 3.56 8.74
CA GLN A 63 -12.90 4.99 8.75
C GLN A 63 -11.63 5.79 9.05
N ALA A 64 -10.78 5.30 9.95
CA ALA A 64 -9.59 6.02 10.40
C ALA A 64 -8.54 6.15 9.27
N TYR A 65 -8.11 5.03 8.67
CA TYR A 65 -7.10 5.10 7.61
C TYR A 65 -7.63 5.81 6.36
N THR A 66 -8.91 5.60 6.02
CA THR A 66 -9.54 6.27 4.88
C THR A 66 -9.67 7.77 5.10
N GLY A 67 -10.02 8.18 6.32
CA GLY A 67 -10.08 9.58 6.71
C GLY A 67 -8.75 10.31 6.53
N GLY A 68 -7.65 9.63 6.87
CA GLY A 68 -6.28 10.11 6.63
C GLY A 68 -5.99 10.39 5.16
N SER A 69 -6.26 9.42 4.29
CA SER A 69 -5.96 9.52 2.85
C SER A 69 -6.82 10.58 2.14
N ILE A 70 -8.13 10.64 2.44
CA ILE A 70 -9.02 11.67 1.88
C ILE A 70 -8.64 13.07 2.38
N SER A 71 -8.31 13.21 3.67
CA SER A 71 -7.89 14.50 4.22
C SER A 71 -6.56 14.95 3.64
N GLY A 72 -5.62 14.02 3.43
CA GLY A 72 -4.35 14.31 2.76
C GLY A 72 -4.54 14.76 1.31
N ALA A 73 -5.37 14.06 0.53
CA ALA A 73 -5.73 14.48 -0.82
C ALA A 73 -6.39 15.87 -0.85
N ALA A 74 -7.29 16.16 0.08
CA ALA A 74 -7.93 17.48 0.19
C ALA A 74 -6.90 18.59 0.49
N ARG A 75 -5.89 18.33 1.34
CA ARG A 75 -4.80 19.27 1.62
C ARG A 75 -3.94 19.56 0.39
N LEU A 76 -3.60 18.53 -0.39
CA LEU A 76 -2.85 18.68 -1.63
C LEU A 76 -3.64 19.52 -2.66
N ASN A 77 -4.93 19.22 -2.83
CA ASN A 77 -5.84 19.96 -3.72
C ASN A 77 -5.94 21.46 -3.38
N GLN A 78 -5.78 21.82 -2.11
CA GLN A 78 -5.82 23.20 -1.66
C GLN A 78 -4.45 23.90 -1.67
N GLY A 79 -3.37 23.18 -1.97
CA GLY A 79 -2.01 23.72 -1.88
C GLY A 79 -1.56 24.02 -0.45
N CYS A 80 -2.17 23.38 0.55
CA CYS A 80 -1.79 23.54 1.95
C CYS A 80 -0.51 22.77 2.31
N SER A 81 -0.09 21.82 1.46
CA SER A 81 1.07 20.96 1.66
C SER A 81 1.55 20.47 0.29
N ASP A 82 2.86 20.31 0.11
CA ASP A 82 3.44 19.73 -1.11
C ASP A 82 3.44 18.19 -1.07
N ILE A 83 3.69 17.64 0.13
CA ILE A 83 3.70 16.20 0.39
C ILE A 83 2.86 15.93 1.64
N VAL A 84 2.02 14.90 1.60
CA VAL A 84 1.26 14.40 2.76
C VAL A 84 1.53 12.92 2.95
N LEU A 85 1.69 12.51 4.20
CA LEU A 85 1.98 11.13 4.61
C LEU A 85 0.79 10.55 5.37
N ASN A 86 0.33 9.36 4.98
CA ASN A 86 -0.60 8.55 5.77
C ASN A 86 -0.18 7.08 5.75
N TRP A 87 0.71 6.70 6.66
CA TRP A 87 1.20 5.33 6.79
C TRP A 87 0.13 4.29 7.17
N SER A 88 -1.03 4.73 7.66
CA SER A 88 -2.14 3.83 7.96
C SER A 88 -2.94 3.41 6.74
N GLY A 89 -2.86 4.17 5.64
CA GLY A 89 -3.54 3.89 4.37
C GLY A 89 -2.70 3.01 3.44
N GLY A 90 -3.13 2.90 2.19
CA GLY A 90 -2.46 2.08 1.18
C GLY A 90 -3.13 0.71 0.98
N MET A 91 -4.41 0.58 1.32
CA MET A 91 -5.14 -0.70 1.27
C MET A 91 -5.61 -1.02 -0.15
N HIS A 92 -4.66 -1.39 -1.02
CA HIS A 92 -4.82 -1.40 -2.48
C HIS A 92 -5.65 -2.56 -3.06
N HIS A 93 -5.91 -3.63 -2.30
CA HIS A 93 -6.62 -4.82 -2.79
C HIS A 93 -8.14 -4.71 -2.69
N ALA A 94 -8.66 -3.82 -1.83
CA ALA A 94 -10.10 -3.69 -1.61
C ALA A 94 -10.83 -3.35 -2.91
N LYS A 95 -11.91 -4.08 -3.20
CA LYS A 95 -12.72 -3.92 -4.42
C LYS A 95 -13.93 -3.03 -4.16
N LYS A 96 -14.69 -2.74 -5.21
CA LYS A 96 -15.89 -1.89 -5.11
C LYS A 96 -16.93 -2.44 -4.12
N GLY A 97 -17.08 -3.76 -4.03
CA GLY A 97 -18.13 -4.38 -3.25
C GLY A 97 -17.69 -5.63 -2.48
N GLU A 98 -16.39 -5.83 -2.26
CA GLU A 98 -15.85 -6.97 -1.50
C GLU A 98 -14.47 -6.62 -0.92
N ALA A 99 -14.13 -7.26 0.20
CA ALA A 99 -12.80 -7.21 0.78
C ALA A 99 -11.85 -8.14 0.02
N SER A 100 -10.55 -7.89 0.08
CA SER A 100 -9.53 -8.76 -0.51
C SER A 100 -8.16 -8.45 0.07
N GLY A 101 -7.32 -9.47 0.29
CA GLY A 101 -5.91 -9.29 0.71
C GLY A 101 -5.72 -8.35 1.89
N PHE A 102 -6.38 -8.60 3.02
CA PHE A 102 -6.40 -7.75 4.23
C PHE A 102 -7.04 -6.36 4.07
N CYS A 103 -7.52 -6.00 2.88
CA CYS A 103 -8.08 -4.69 2.56
C CYS A 103 -9.61 -4.72 2.49
N TYR A 104 -10.27 -3.84 3.25
CA TYR A 104 -11.74 -3.74 3.30
C TYR A 104 -12.27 -2.51 2.55
N VAL A 105 -11.64 -1.34 2.73
CA VAL A 105 -11.98 -0.10 2.03
C VAL A 105 -10.75 0.35 1.26
N ASN A 106 -10.95 0.77 0.01
CA ASN A 106 -9.87 1.25 -0.85
C ASN A 106 -9.68 2.75 -0.65
N ASP A 107 -8.89 3.13 0.35
CA ASP A 107 -8.61 4.52 0.67
C ASP A 107 -7.86 5.25 -0.44
N ILE A 108 -7.05 4.52 -1.21
CA ILE A 108 -6.30 5.04 -2.36
C ILE A 108 -7.27 5.52 -3.44
N VAL A 109 -8.25 4.71 -3.82
CA VAL A 109 -9.25 5.09 -4.83
C VAL A 109 -10.01 6.33 -4.38
N LEU A 110 -10.42 6.38 -3.11
CA LEU A 110 -11.13 7.53 -2.54
C LEU A 110 -10.26 8.80 -2.51
N ALA A 111 -8.97 8.69 -2.20
CA ALA A 111 -8.02 9.79 -2.26
C ALA A 111 -7.79 10.27 -3.70
N ILE A 112 -7.65 9.37 -4.66
CA ILE A 112 -7.52 9.71 -6.09
C ILE A 112 -8.79 10.42 -6.59
N LEU A 113 -9.99 9.95 -6.21
CA LEU A 113 -11.25 10.62 -6.55
C LEU A 113 -11.31 12.05 -5.99
N GLU A 114 -10.78 12.28 -4.79
CA GLU A 114 -10.64 13.64 -4.24
C GLU A 114 -9.65 14.45 -5.09
N LEU A 115 -8.45 13.95 -5.39
CA LEU A 115 -7.45 14.63 -6.22
C LEU A 115 -7.98 15.00 -7.62
N LEU A 116 -8.78 14.12 -8.23
CA LEU A 116 -9.40 14.33 -9.54
C LEU A 116 -10.39 15.51 -9.58
N LYS A 117 -10.77 16.10 -8.44
CA LYS A 117 -11.55 17.35 -8.40
C LYS A 117 -10.74 18.57 -8.84
N VAL A 118 -9.41 18.52 -8.72
CA VAL A 118 -8.51 19.63 -9.07
C VAL A 118 -7.54 19.22 -10.19
N HIS A 119 -7.00 18.01 -10.13
CA HIS A 119 -5.98 17.53 -11.06
C HIS A 119 -6.62 16.80 -12.26
N PRO A 120 -6.35 17.21 -13.50
CA PRO A 120 -6.84 16.51 -14.69
C PRO A 120 -6.34 15.06 -14.78
N ARG A 121 -5.09 14.85 -14.36
CA ARG A 121 -4.36 13.58 -14.40
C ARG A 121 -3.71 13.31 -13.05
N VAL A 122 -3.96 12.13 -12.50
CA VAL A 122 -3.36 11.64 -11.25
C VAL A 122 -2.56 10.39 -11.55
N LEU A 123 -1.30 10.33 -11.15
CA LEU A 123 -0.46 9.14 -11.28
C LEU A 123 -0.51 8.37 -9.97
N TYR A 124 -0.82 7.08 -10.05
CA TYR A 124 -0.68 6.13 -8.96
C TYR A 124 0.54 5.25 -9.22
N ILE A 125 1.46 5.19 -8.25
CA ILE A 125 2.62 4.30 -8.29
C ILE A 125 2.54 3.37 -7.08
N ASP A 126 2.77 2.09 -7.33
CA ASP A 126 2.72 1.03 -6.32
C ASP A 126 4.05 0.29 -6.29
N ILE A 127 4.69 0.29 -5.12
CA ILE A 127 5.94 -0.45 -4.84
C ILE A 127 5.75 -1.54 -3.76
N ASP A 128 4.50 -1.83 -3.40
CA ASP A 128 4.15 -3.05 -2.67
C ASP A 128 4.52 -4.28 -3.51
N ILE A 129 4.89 -5.39 -2.86
CA ILE A 129 5.26 -6.60 -3.60
C ILE A 129 4.06 -7.23 -4.34
N HIS A 130 2.84 -6.98 -3.88
CA HIS A 130 1.61 -7.45 -4.50
C HIS A 130 1.13 -6.47 -5.57
N HIS A 131 0.52 -6.99 -6.62
CA HIS A 131 -0.10 -6.15 -7.64
C HIS A 131 -1.24 -5.32 -7.04
N GLY A 132 -1.20 -3.99 -7.23
CA GLY A 132 -2.22 -3.02 -6.82
C GLY A 132 -3.55 -3.11 -7.58
N ASP A 133 -4.14 -4.30 -7.58
CA ASP A 133 -5.22 -4.73 -8.44
C ASP A 133 -6.55 -4.01 -8.19
N GLY A 134 -6.88 -3.64 -6.96
CA GLY A 134 -8.11 -2.89 -6.64
C GLY A 134 -8.08 -1.47 -7.19
N VAL A 135 -6.92 -0.81 -7.14
CA VAL A 135 -6.73 0.54 -7.71
C VAL A 135 -6.70 0.48 -9.23
N GLU A 136 -6.01 -0.51 -9.81
CA GLU A 136 -6.03 -0.75 -11.25
C GLU A 136 -7.45 -0.99 -11.77
N GLU A 137 -8.21 -1.89 -11.15
CA GLU A 137 -9.59 -2.20 -11.56
C GLU A 137 -10.49 -0.96 -11.51
N ALA A 138 -10.39 -0.16 -10.45
CA ALA A 138 -11.20 1.04 -10.26
C ALA A 138 -11.02 2.08 -11.38
N PHE A 139 -9.82 2.14 -11.98
CA PHE A 139 -9.46 3.13 -13.00
C PHE A 139 -9.16 2.53 -14.38
N TYR A 140 -9.38 1.23 -14.58
CA TYR A 140 -9.02 0.47 -15.79
C TYR A 140 -9.58 1.05 -17.11
N LEU A 141 -10.67 1.81 -17.03
CA LEU A 141 -11.39 2.36 -18.18
C LEU A 141 -11.19 3.86 -18.42
N THR A 142 -10.34 4.55 -17.64
CA THR A 142 -10.14 6.00 -17.73
C THR A 142 -8.69 6.36 -18.07
N ASN A 143 -8.49 7.46 -18.79
CA ASN A 143 -7.17 8.07 -19.04
C ASN A 143 -6.80 9.18 -18.06
N ARG A 144 -7.68 9.48 -17.09
CA ARG A 144 -7.42 10.50 -16.07
C ARG A 144 -6.55 10.00 -14.92
N VAL A 145 -6.42 8.69 -14.78
CA VAL A 145 -5.56 8.06 -13.79
C VAL A 145 -4.66 7.09 -14.53
N MET A 146 -3.36 7.14 -14.25
CA MET A 146 -2.44 6.11 -14.69
C MET A 146 -2.03 5.28 -13.48
N THR A 147 -2.14 3.96 -13.57
CA THR A 147 -1.62 3.04 -12.55
C THR A 147 -0.29 2.47 -13.02
N LEU A 148 0.72 2.51 -12.16
CA LEU A 148 2.02 1.90 -12.39
C LEU A 148 2.35 1.01 -11.20
N SER A 149 2.37 -0.30 -11.39
CA SER A 149 2.70 -1.27 -10.33
C SER A 149 3.92 -2.09 -10.69
N PHE A 150 4.84 -2.23 -9.74
CA PHE A 150 5.97 -3.16 -9.78
C PHE A 150 5.70 -4.23 -8.73
N HIS A 151 5.62 -5.49 -9.12
CA HIS A 151 5.16 -6.54 -8.21
C HIS A 151 5.70 -7.91 -8.58
N GLN A 152 5.71 -8.82 -7.61
CA GLN A 152 6.03 -10.22 -7.82
C GLN A 152 4.94 -10.87 -8.69
N ALA A 153 5.37 -11.65 -9.68
CA ALA A 153 4.48 -12.37 -10.58
C ALA A 153 4.95 -13.81 -10.80
N GLY A 154 3.97 -14.71 -11.01
CA GLY A 154 4.21 -16.14 -11.18
C GLY A 154 4.03 -16.93 -9.88
N GLY A 155 4.14 -18.26 -9.97
CA GLY A 155 4.11 -19.14 -8.78
C GLY A 155 2.86 -19.01 -7.91
N ASN A 156 1.66 -18.83 -8.47
CA ASN A 156 0.40 -18.58 -7.74
C ASN A 156 0.48 -17.42 -6.72
N PHE A 157 1.41 -16.46 -6.90
CA PHE A 157 1.53 -15.31 -6.01
C PHE A 157 0.26 -14.43 -6.08
N PHE A 158 -0.27 -14.07 -4.92
CA PHE A 158 -1.45 -13.22 -4.81
C PHE A 158 -1.18 -11.82 -5.41
N PRO A 159 -2.14 -11.17 -6.09
CA PRO A 159 -3.52 -11.58 -6.37
C PRO A 159 -3.71 -12.39 -7.68
N GLY A 160 -2.63 -12.77 -8.36
CA GLY A 160 -2.70 -13.50 -9.63
C GLY A 160 -3.08 -12.65 -10.87
N THR A 161 -3.05 -11.32 -10.74
CA THR A 161 -3.26 -10.33 -11.82
C THR A 161 -1.99 -9.50 -12.03
N GLY A 162 -2.02 -8.49 -12.92
CA GLY A 162 -0.86 -7.61 -13.15
C GLY A 162 0.08 -8.14 -14.23
N HIS A 163 -0.43 -8.90 -15.19
CA HIS A 163 0.40 -9.36 -16.30
C HIS A 163 0.88 -8.15 -17.12
N ILE A 164 2.06 -8.22 -17.73
CA ILE A 164 2.60 -7.19 -18.66
C ILE A 164 1.70 -6.90 -19.89
N ASN A 165 0.57 -7.59 -20.05
CA ASN A 165 -0.43 -7.37 -21.10
C ASN A 165 -1.70 -6.69 -20.57
N ASP A 166 -1.84 -6.58 -19.25
CA ASP A 166 -2.95 -5.92 -18.58
C ASP A 166 -2.66 -4.42 -18.64
N MET A 167 -3.16 -3.81 -19.72
CA MET A 167 -2.78 -2.45 -20.14
C MET A 167 -3.99 -1.52 -20.17
N GLY A 168 -5.01 -1.78 -19.36
CA GLY A 168 -6.26 -1.01 -19.37
C GLY A 168 -7.13 -1.28 -20.60
N ALA A 169 -8.32 -0.68 -20.61
CA ALA A 169 -9.28 -0.84 -21.72
C ALA A 169 -10.05 0.46 -22.02
N LYS A 170 -10.68 0.51 -23.20
CA LYS A 170 -11.40 1.70 -23.70
C LYS A 170 -10.49 2.94 -23.63
N SER A 171 -10.94 4.03 -23.01
CA SER A 171 -10.14 5.23 -22.82
C SER A 171 -8.95 5.03 -21.90
N GLY A 172 -8.97 4.02 -21.01
CA GLY A 172 -7.84 3.67 -20.13
C GLY A 172 -6.79 2.77 -20.78
N LYS A 173 -6.91 2.43 -22.08
CA LYS A 173 -5.89 1.63 -22.76
C LYS A 173 -4.54 2.37 -22.76
N ASN A 174 -3.48 1.67 -22.37
CA ASN A 174 -2.12 2.13 -22.10
C ASN A 174 -1.99 3.08 -20.88
N TYR A 175 -3.00 3.16 -20.01
CA TYR A 175 -2.96 3.90 -18.74
C TYR A 175 -2.88 2.98 -17.50
N SER A 176 -2.88 1.67 -17.69
CA SER A 176 -2.47 0.71 -16.65
C SER A 176 -1.16 0.10 -17.09
N LEU A 177 -0.13 0.20 -16.25
CA LEU A 177 1.24 -0.24 -16.54
C LEU A 177 1.69 -1.19 -15.45
N ASN A 178 1.98 -2.43 -15.83
CA ASN A 178 2.38 -3.48 -14.92
C ASN A 178 3.80 -3.95 -15.21
N PHE A 179 4.63 -4.00 -14.18
CA PHE A 179 5.99 -4.52 -14.25
C PHE A 179 6.08 -5.80 -13.40
N PRO A 180 5.71 -6.96 -13.97
CA PRO A 180 5.82 -8.24 -13.28
C PRO A 180 7.30 -8.62 -13.11
N LEU A 181 7.67 -9.00 -11.90
CA LEU A 181 9.03 -9.34 -11.46
C LEU A 181 9.05 -10.73 -10.84
N LEU A 182 10.25 -11.30 -10.76
CA LEU A 182 10.53 -12.58 -10.10
C LEU A 182 11.18 -12.35 -8.73
N ALA A 183 11.37 -13.44 -7.99
CA ALA A 183 11.89 -13.40 -6.63
C ALA A 183 13.32 -12.84 -6.57
N GLY A 184 13.71 -12.39 -5.37
CA GLY A 184 15.08 -11.96 -5.09
C GLY A 184 15.49 -10.63 -5.70
N MET A 185 14.53 -9.80 -6.11
CA MET A 185 14.80 -8.46 -6.63
C MET A 185 15.68 -7.65 -5.67
N ASP A 186 16.84 -7.19 -6.16
CA ASP A 186 17.81 -6.39 -5.40
C ASP A 186 17.71 -4.89 -5.71
N ASP A 187 18.32 -4.06 -4.85
CA ASP A 187 18.30 -2.60 -4.94
C ASP A 187 18.78 -2.08 -6.31
N ALA A 188 19.90 -2.60 -6.82
CA ALA A 188 20.52 -2.09 -8.03
C ALA A 188 19.67 -2.41 -9.28
N SER A 189 19.13 -3.62 -9.33
CA SER A 189 18.24 -4.08 -10.40
C SER A 189 16.93 -3.33 -10.37
N TYR A 190 16.33 -3.14 -9.18
CA TYR A 190 15.09 -2.39 -9.02
C TYR A 190 15.25 -0.92 -9.41
N GLU A 191 16.33 -0.26 -8.95
CA GLU A 191 16.63 1.12 -9.33
C GLU A 191 16.83 1.27 -10.86
N SER A 192 17.47 0.27 -11.48
CA SER A 192 17.73 0.27 -12.93
C SER A 192 16.47 0.22 -13.80
N ILE A 193 15.34 -0.23 -13.26
CA ILE A 193 14.03 -0.24 -13.94
C ILE A 193 13.11 0.87 -13.44
N PHE A 194 13.07 1.14 -12.13
CA PHE A 194 12.15 2.08 -11.52
C PHE A 194 12.38 3.48 -12.08
N LYS A 195 13.63 3.96 -12.04
CA LYS A 195 13.94 5.33 -12.47
C LYS A 195 13.63 5.56 -13.95
N PRO A 196 14.08 4.72 -14.90
CA PRO A 196 13.76 4.94 -16.32
C PRO A 196 12.26 4.82 -16.64
N VAL A 197 11.55 3.88 -16.01
CA VAL A 197 10.10 3.72 -16.21
C VAL A 197 9.33 4.91 -15.70
N VAL A 198 9.58 5.32 -14.45
CA VAL A 198 8.95 6.48 -13.84
C VAL A 198 9.28 7.76 -14.62
N GLN A 199 10.53 7.97 -15.02
CA GLN A 199 10.92 9.10 -15.87
C GLN A 199 10.05 9.17 -17.12
N LYS A 200 9.87 8.03 -17.80
CA LYS A 200 9.09 7.97 -19.04
C LYS A 200 7.61 8.21 -18.80
N VAL A 201 7.07 7.68 -17.71
CA VAL A 201 5.70 7.94 -17.29
C VAL A 201 5.50 9.44 -17.03
N MET A 202 6.40 10.08 -16.28
CA MET A 202 6.30 11.51 -15.97
C MET A 202 6.38 12.38 -17.24
N GLU A 203 7.24 12.02 -18.20
CA GLU A 203 7.36 12.71 -19.50
C GLU A 203 6.07 12.65 -20.34
N HIS A 204 5.44 11.48 -20.42
CA HIS A 204 4.31 11.23 -21.33
C HIS A 204 2.96 11.53 -20.68
N PHE A 205 2.77 11.09 -19.43
CA PHE A 205 1.51 11.24 -18.72
C PHE A 205 1.35 12.62 -18.08
N GLN A 206 2.45 13.27 -17.69
CA GLN A 206 2.46 14.63 -17.10
C GLN A 206 1.38 14.80 -16.00
N PRO A 207 1.45 14.03 -14.91
CA PRO A 207 0.44 14.09 -13.86
C PRO A 207 0.47 15.43 -13.12
N GLY A 208 -0.70 15.86 -12.63
CA GLY A 208 -0.82 17.03 -11.76
C GLY A 208 -0.68 16.70 -10.28
N ALA A 209 -0.83 15.43 -9.90
CA ALA A 209 -0.62 14.90 -8.55
C ALA A 209 -0.18 13.44 -8.63
N VAL A 210 0.54 12.98 -7.61
CA VAL A 210 1.01 11.60 -7.46
C VAL A 210 0.42 11.01 -6.18
N VAL A 211 0.00 9.76 -6.23
CA VAL A 211 -0.23 8.90 -5.07
C VAL A 211 0.78 7.76 -5.13
N LEU A 212 1.58 7.60 -4.08
CA LEU A 212 2.61 6.58 -3.98
C LEU A 212 2.29 5.64 -2.82
N CYS A 213 1.98 4.38 -3.13
CA CYS A 213 1.81 3.31 -2.15
C CYS A 213 3.18 2.71 -1.82
N CYS A 214 3.60 2.76 -0.56
CA CYS A 214 4.92 2.34 -0.10
C CYS A 214 4.83 1.04 0.72
N GLY A 215 4.21 0.01 0.15
CA GLY A 215 4.15 -1.33 0.75
C GLY A 215 5.54 -1.85 1.09
N ALA A 216 5.77 -2.10 2.37
CA ALA A 216 7.07 -2.48 2.92
C ALA A 216 7.30 -4.00 2.93
N ASP A 217 6.38 -4.79 2.35
CA ASP A 217 6.55 -6.24 2.14
C ASP A 217 7.45 -6.57 0.94
N SER A 218 7.83 -5.58 0.14
CA SER A 218 8.87 -5.68 -0.88
C SER A 218 10.29 -5.71 -0.30
N LEU A 219 10.44 -5.50 1.02
CA LEU A 219 11.72 -5.53 1.72
C LEU A 219 12.27 -6.95 1.91
N SER A 220 13.60 -7.03 2.00
CA SER A 220 14.31 -8.23 2.40
C SER A 220 13.87 -8.71 3.79
N GLY A 221 13.60 -10.02 3.90
CA GLY A 221 13.21 -10.66 5.14
C GLY A 221 11.79 -10.33 5.61
N ASP A 222 10.92 -9.89 4.71
CA ASP A 222 9.48 -9.88 4.95
C ASP A 222 8.94 -11.31 5.17
N ARG A 223 7.82 -11.46 5.88
CA ARG A 223 7.24 -12.78 6.17
C ARG A 223 6.46 -13.38 4.99
N VAL A 224 5.93 -12.53 4.12
CA VAL A 224 5.11 -12.92 2.96
C VAL A 224 5.87 -12.63 1.67
N GLY A 225 6.55 -11.49 1.61
CA GLY A 225 7.29 -11.08 0.43
C GLY A 225 8.57 -11.88 0.20
N CYS A 226 8.96 -11.99 -1.07
CA CYS A 226 10.11 -12.77 -1.53
C CYS A 226 11.13 -11.94 -2.33
N TRP A 227 11.20 -10.63 -2.06
CA TRP A 227 12.20 -9.73 -2.63
C TRP A 227 13.37 -9.49 -1.66
N ASN A 228 14.39 -8.80 -2.16
CA ASN A 228 15.63 -8.56 -1.42
C ASN A 228 15.99 -7.07 -1.35
N LEU A 229 14.99 -6.18 -1.32
CA LEU A 229 15.21 -4.74 -1.21
C LEU A 229 15.68 -4.35 0.18
N SER A 230 16.65 -3.44 0.25
CA SER A 230 17.02 -2.77 1.49
C SER A 230 16.09 -1.59 1.75
N ILE A 231 16.05 -1.13 3.01
CA ILE A 231 15.38 0.12 3.39
C ILE A 231 15.88 1.32 2.56
N ARG A 232 17.16 1.30 2.15
CA ARG A 232 17.73 2.37 1.31
C ARG A 232 17.26 2.28 -0.13
N GLY A 233 17.25 1.08 -0.70
CA GLY A 233 16.74 0.84 -2.04
C GLY A 233 15.27 1.23 -2.16
N HIS A 234 14.45 0.81 -1.19
CA HIS A 234 13.04 1.16 -1.12
C HIS A 234 12.84 2.69 -1.05
N ALA A 235 13.49 3.37 -0.09
CA ALA A 235 13.39 4.81 0.06
C ALA A 235 13.92 5.62 -1.14
N SER A 236 14.82 5.06 -1.94
CA SER A 236 15.33 5.70 -3.17
C SER A 236 14.21 5.98 -4.18
N CYS A 237 13.14 5.19 -4.15
CA CYS A 237 11.95 5.39 -4.98
C CYS A 237 11.23 6.70 -4.61
N LEU A 238 11.05 6.94 -3.31
CA LEU A 238 10.42 8.14 -2.78
C LEU A 238 11.29 9.37 -3.04
N GLU A 239 12.61 9.27 -2.84
CA GLU A 239 13.54 10.36 -3.15
C GLU A 239 13.48 10.72 -4.64
N TYR A 240 13.41 9.72 -5.52
CA TYR A 240 13.28 9.93 -6.94
C TYR A 240 11.94 10.59 -7.30
N MET A 241 10.84 10.13 -6.72
CA MET A 241 9.52 10.74 -6.92
C MET A 241 9.45 12.19 -6.43
N LYS A 242 10.04 12.48 -5.26
CA LYS A 242 10.14 13.82 -4.72
C LYS A 242 10.84 14.78 -5.67
N SER A 243 11.84 14.31 -6.44
CA SER A 243 12.61 15.15 -7.37
C SER A 243 11.78 15.78 -8.50
N PHE A 244 10.59 15.24 -8.80
CA PHE A 244 9.69 15.79 -9.83
C PHE A 244 8.89 17.01 -9.36
N ASN A 245 8.87 17.32 -8.06
CA ASN A 245 8.17 18.48 -7.48
C ASN A 245 6.68 18.56 -7.87
N VAL A 246 5.99 17.41 -7.85
CA VAL A 246 4.54 17.30 -8.06
C VAL A 246 3.87 17.01 -6.70
N PRO A 247 2.68 17.57 -6.40
CA PRO A 247 1.96 17.26 -5.17
C PRO A 247 1.85 15.75 -4.96
N MET A 248 2.28 15.25 -3.80
CA MET A 248 2.44 13.82 -3.57
C MET A 248 1.74 13.37 -2.28
N LEU A 249 0.85 12.40 -2.40
CA LEU A 249 0.30 11.64 -1.28
C LEU A 249 1.10 10.36 -1.14
N VAL A 250 1.71 10.15 0.02
CA VAL A 250 2.49 8.94 0.35
C VAL A 250 1.68 8.11 1.34
N LEU A 251 1.47 6.85 1.01
CA LEU A 251 0.67 5.90 1.78
C LEU A 251 1.53 4.73 2.25
N GLY A 252 1.04 3.96 3.21
CA GLY A 252 1.63 2.69 3.62
C GLY A 252 1.38 1.60 2.58
N GLY A 253 0.87 0.46 3.04
CA GLY A 253 0.63 -0.75 2.24
C GLY A 253 0.89 -2.00 3.07
N GLY A 254 1.24 -3.10 2.42
CA GLY A 254 1.69 -4.34 3.06
C GLY A 254 3.00 -4.18 3.85
N GLY A 255 3.35 -5.22 4.59
CA GLY A 255 4.54 -5.26 5.43
C GLY A 255 4.33 -6.09 6.70
N TYR A 256 4.95 -7.26 6.74
CA TYR A 256 4.59 -8.32 7.70
C TYR A 256 5.74 -8.67 8.65
N THR A 257 6.97 -8.22 8.36
CA THR A 257 8.02 -8.09 9.37
C THR A 257 7.95 -6.70 10.01
N ILE A 258 7.05 -6.51 11.00
CA ILE A 258 6.67 -5.20 11.57
C ILE A 258 7.84 -4.31 12.03
N ARG A 259 8.93 -4.91 12.54
CA ARG A 259 10.15 -4.18 12.93
C ARG A 259 10.89 -3.57 11.75
N ASN A 260 10.77 -4.14 10.56
CA ASN A 260 11.35 -3.60 9.33
C ASN A 260 10.43 -2.56 8.70
N VAL A 261 9.10 -2.76 8.79
CA VAL A 261 8.10 -1.76 8.36
C VAL A 261 8.32 -0.43 9.09
N SER A 262 8.44 -0.47 10.42
CA SER A 262 8.66 0.74 11.22
C SER A 262 10.00 1.42 10.92
N ARG A 263 11.07 0.64 10.62
CA ARG A 263 12.35 1.20 10.16
C ARG A 263 12.21 1.86 8.80
N CYS A 264 11.52 1.22 7.86
CA CYS A 264 11.36 1.68 6.49
C CYS A 264 10.63 3.02 6.45
N TRP A 265 9.40 3.07 6.96
CA TRP A 265 8.57 4.29 6.93
C TRP A 265 9.17 5.43 7.75
N CYS A 266 9.91 5.13 8.84
CA CYS A 266 10.69 6.12 9.58
C CYS A 266 11.81 6.72 8.72
N TYR A 267 12.59 5.88 8.04
CA TYR A 267 13.68 6.31 7.18
C TYR A 267 13.16 7.10 5.97
N GLU A 268 12.09 6.63 5.33
CA GLU A 268 11.40 7.30 4.25
C GLU A 268 10.88 8.68 4.63
N THR A 269 10.24 8.80 5.80
CA THR A 269 9.83 10.10 6.35
C THR A 269 11.04 11.02 6.47
N ALA A 270 12.17 10.53 6.98
CA ALA A 270 13.39 11.34 7.09
C ALA A 270 13.96 11.75 5.71
N ARG A 271 13.92 10.86 4.71
CA ARG A 271 14.36 11.17 3.33
C ARG A 271 13.49 12.23 2.67
N LEU A 272 12.18 12.14 2.82
CA LEU A 272 11.27 13.17 2.31
C LEU A 272 11.48 14.54 2.95
N LEU A 273 12.01 14.59 4.18
CA LEU A 273 12.36 15.83 4.88
C LEU A 273 13.79 16.31 4.63
N ASP A 274 14.54 15.65 3.75
CA ASP A 274 15.98 15.87 3.53
C ASP A 274 16.79 15.81 4.84
N GLN A 275 16.35 14.98 5.80
CA GLN A 275 17.00 14.83 7.09
C GLN A 275 17.85 13.56 7.12
N HIS A 276 19.11 13.74 7.50
CA HIS A 276 19.98 12.63 7.86
C HIS A 276 19.71 12.21 9.31
N ILE A 277 19.28 10.97 9.52
CA ILE A 277 19.03 10.38 10.85
C ILE A 277 20.10 9.34 11.19
N SER A 278 20.32 9.11 12.49
CA SER A 278 21.28 8.11 12.97
C SER A 278 20.83 6.70 12.58
N ASP A 279 21.80 5.82 12.34
CA ASP A 279 21.53 4.40 12.20
C ASP A 279 21.22 3.73 13.56
N ASN A 280 21.58 4.35 14.68
CA ASN A 280 21.15 3.86 16.00
C ASN A 280 19.70 4.25 16.25
N VAL A 281 18.86 3.26 16.55
CA VAL A 281 17.45 3.51 16.93
C VAL A 281 17.44 4.22 18.29
N PRO A 282 16.78 5.39 18.41
CA PRO A 282 16.67 6.08 19.68
C PRO A 282 15.79 5.27 20.65
N TRP A 283 16.01 5.44 21.95
CA TRP A 283 15.18 4.75 22.94
C TRP A 283 13.70 5.13 22.81
N HIS A 284 12.83 4.13 22.85
CA HIS A 284 11.38 4.24 22.94
C HIS A 284 10.79 2.97 23.58
N GLU A 285 9.49 2.95 23.89
CA GLU A 285 8.85 1.84 24.60
C GLU A 285 8.94 0.48 23.88
N TYR A 286 8.96 0.48 22.54
CA TYR A 286 9.10 -0.74 21.72
C TYR A 286 10.56 -1.16 21.42
N MET A 287 11.56 -0.69 22.18
CA MET A 287 12.98 -0.89 21.83
C MET A 287 13.38 -2.37 21.66
N ASP A 288 12.76 -3.26 22.44
CA ASP A 288 13.09 -4.68 22.46
C ASP A 288 12.83 -5.37 21.10
N TYR A 289 11.92 -4.83 20.28
CA TYR A 289 11.65 -5.31 18.91
C TYR A 289 12.85 -5.15 17.95
N TYR A 290 13.82 -4.30 18.31
CA TYR A 290 14.97 -3.96 17.49
C TYR A 290 16.24 -4.71 17.93
N SER A 291 16.14 -5.56 18.95
CA SER A 291 17.20 -6.48 19.37
C SER A 291 17.61 -7.43 18.22
N PRO A 292 18.89 -7.87 18.15
CA PRO A 292 20.01 -7.50 19.01
C PRO A 292 20.77 -6.25 18.55
N ASP A 293 20.52 -5.78 17.33
CA ASP A 293 21.39 -4.79 16.67
C ASP A 293 21.03 -3.35 17.02
N TYR A 294 19.75 -3.09 17.33
CA TYR A 294 19.22 -1.76 17.63
C TYR A 294 19.52 -0.72 16.53
N LYS A 295 19.59 -1.21 15.27
CA LYS A 295 19.87 -0.43 14.07
C LYS A 295 18.62 -0.14 13.25
N LEU A 296 18.67 0.98 12.53
CA LEU A 296 17.68 1.37 11.55
C LEU A 296 17.85 0.58 10.26
N HIS A 297 19.07 0.44 9.77
CA HIS A 297 19.35 -0.37 8.58
C HIS A 297 19.68 -1.81 8.97
N VAL A 298 19.02 -2.75 8.31
CA VAL A 298 19.27 -4.19 8.43
C VAL A 298 19.90 -4.71 7.15
N PRO A 299 20.82 -5.70 7.23
CA PRO A 299 21.42 -6.30 6.04
C PRO A 299 20.36 -7.04 5.22
N VAL A 300 20.52 -7.01 3.90
CA VAL A 300 19.75 -7.85 2.98
C VAL A 300 20.25 -9.29 3.00
N SER A 301 19.42 -10.23 2.55
CA SER A 301 19.77 -11.65 2.47
C SER A 301 20.74 -11.96 1.32
N ASN A 302 21.28 -13.18 1.30
CA ASN A 302 22.07 -13.74 0.19
C ASN A 302 21.23 -14.47 -0.87
N MET A 303 19.92 -14.19 -0.94
CA MET A 303 19.00 -14.75 -1.94
C MET A 303 19.47 -14.45 -3.36
N GLU A 304 19.31 -15.42 -4.27
CA GLU A 304 19.58 -15.23 -5.69
C GLU A 304 18.50 -14.35 -6.35
N ASN A 305 18.91 -13.46 -7.24
CA ASN A 305 17.99 -12.61 -7.99
C ASN A 305 17.61 -13.29 -9.31
N ASP A 306 16.36 -13.77 -9.40
CA ASP A 306 15.84 -14.46 -10.59
C ASP A 306 15.58 -13.50 -11.77
N ASN A 307 15.72 -12.19 -11.55
CA ASN A 307 15.46 -11.15 -12.55
C ASN A 307 16.70 -10.89 -13.42
N THR A 308 16.83 -11.64 -14.51
CA THR A 308 17.93 -11.40 -15.46
C THR A 308 17.86 -10.00 -16.10
N PRO A 309 18.99 -9.32 -16.37
CA PRO A 309 18.98 -8.02 -17.06
C PRO A 309 18.23 -8.04 -18.40
N ALA A 310 18.28 -9.16 -19.12
CA ALA A 310 17.60 -9.33 -20.40
C ALA A 310 16.07 -9.37 -20.25
N SER A 311 15.54 -10.04 -19.22
CA SER A 311 14.09 -10.07 -18.96
C SER A 311 13.59 -8.70 -18.52
N LEU A 312 14.33 -8.00 -17.66
CA LEU A 312 14.02 -6.63 -17.23
C LEU A 312 13.97 -5.64 -18.40
N GLN A 313 14.98 -5.68 -19.28
CA GLN A 313 15.01 -4.84 -20.47
C GLN A 313 13.84 -5.12 -21.42
N LYS A 314 13.44 -6.40 -21.56
CA LYS A 314 12.30 -6.79 -22.38
C LYS A 314 10.98 -6.23 -21.83
N SER A 315 10.75 -6.33 -20.53
CA SER A 315 9.55 -5.76 -19.87
C SER A 315 9.53 -4.23 -19.99
N MET A 316 10.66 -3.58 -19.73
CA MET A 316 10.79 -2.13 -19.86
C MET A 316 10.54 -1.63 -21.29
N ALA A 317 11.09 -2.32 -22.30
CA ALA A 317 10.87 -1.96 -23.71
C ALA A 317 9.38 -1.99 -24.10
N LYS A 318 8.63 -2.95 -23.56
CA LYS A 318 7.19 -3.06 -23.80
C LYS A 318 6.39 -1.96 -23.13
N ILE A 319 6.75 -1.57 -21.91
CA ILE A 319 6.13 -0.41 -21.24
C ILE A 319 6.44 0.87 -22.03
N PHE A 320 7.67 1.03 -22.51
CA PHE A 320 8.04 2.19 -23.34
C PHE A 320 7.29 2.24 -24.67
N GLU A 321 7.05 1.09 -25.29
CA GLU A 321 6.21 1.00 -26.49
C GLU A 321 4.78 1.46 -26.18
N ALA A 322 4.19 1.01 -25.09
CA ALA A 322 2.84 1.43 -24.69
C ALA A 322 2.76 2.94 -24.39
N LEU A 323 3.74 3.49 -23.66
CA LEU A 323 3.84 4.92 -23.39
C LEU A 323 3.98 5.74 -24.68
N SER A 324 4.71 5.24 -25.67
CA SER A 324 4.89 5.92 -26.97
C SER A 324 3.59 6.04 -27.79
N GLN A 325 2.60 5.21 -27.48
CA GLN A 325 1.27 5.23 -28.12
C GLN A 325 0.31 6.21 -27.44
N LEU A 326 0.68 6.81 -26.31
CA LEU A 326 -0.15 7.81 -25.66
C LEU A 326 -0.18 9.09 -26.51
N GLU A 327 -1.37 9.65 -26.69
CA GLU A 327 -1.50 11.00 -27.23
C GLU A 327 -0.74 11.96 -26.31
N HIS A 328 0.27 12.67 -26.84
CA HIS A 328 0.93 13.73 -26.08
C HIS A 328 -0.13 14.77 -25.69
N ALA A 329 -0.45 14.81 -24.40
CA ALA A 329 -1.43 15.66 -23.73
C ALA A 329 -2.27 16.56 -24.67
N PRO A 330 -3.46 16.13 -25.13
CA PRO A 330 -4.28 16.99 -25.97
C PRO A 330 -4.66 18.26 -25.18
N ASN A 331 -4.56 19.42 -25.84
CA ASN A 331 -4.90 20.77 -25.36
C ASN A 331 -6.38 20.97 -24.98
N VAL A 332 -7.14 19.90 -24.77
CA VAL A 332 -8.56 19.96 -24.42
C VAL A 332 -8.64 20.15 -22.91
N GLN A 333 -9.24 21.26 -22.48
CA GLN A 333 -9.62 21.49 -21.08
C GLN A 333 -10.44 20.30 -20.58
N MET A 334 -9.80 19.35 -19.88
CA MET A 334 -10.50 18.35 -19.11
C MET A 334 -11.26 19.11 -18.01
N GLN A 335 -12.59 19.04 -18.02
CA GLN A 335 -13.41 19.65 -16.98
C GLN A 335 -13.06 18.99 -15.63
N THR A 336 -12.45 19.76 -14.73
CA THR A 336 -12.13 19.34 -13.37
C THR A 336 -13.27 19.70 -12.43
N GLY A 337 -14.00 18.67 -11.97
CA GLY A 337 -14.97 18.75 -10.86
C GLY A 337 -16.27 19.55 -11.10
N GLN A 338 -17.32 19.21 -10.35
CA GLN A 338 -18.52 20.06 -10.23
C GLN A 338 -18.26 21.21 -9.24
N PRO A 339 -18.64 22.47 -9.55
CA PRO A 339 -18.55 23.59 -8.60
C PRO A 339 -19.26 23.26 -7.27
N GLY A 340 -18.59 23.46 -6.13
CA GLY A 340 -19.16 23.25 -4.79
C GLY A 340 -18.79 21.92 -4.10
N THR A 341 -17.97 21.06 -4.72
CA THR A 341 -17.56 19.75 -4.16
C THR A 341 -16.18 19.75 -3.47
N ARG A 342 -15.52 20.91 -3.37
CA ARG A 342 -14.19 21.04 -2.76
C ARG A 342 -14.30 20.96 -1.24
N ARG A 343 -13.53 20.06 -0.62
CA ARG A 343 -13.46 19.95 0.85
C ARG A 343 -12.57 21.05 1.42
N ASN A 344 -12.87 21.48 2.65
CA ASN A 344 -11.98 22.32 3.46
C ASN A 344 -11.16 21.45 4.43
N PRO A 345 -9.83 21.31 4.29
CA PRO A 345 -8.96 20.56 5.17
C PRO A 345 -9.09 20.93 6.65
N ASP A 346 -9.30 22.21 6.97
CA ASP A 346 -9.42 22.65 8.36
C ASP A 346 -10.70 22.12 9.00
N SER A 347 -11.74 21.82 8.20
CA SER A 347 -12.97 21.17 8.66
C SER A 347 -12.89 19.63 8.72
N MET A 348 -11.77 19.07 8.25
CA MET A 348 -11.48 17.63 8.24
C MET A 348 -10.51 17.21 9.36
N GLY A 349 -9.98 18.16 10.14
CA GLY A 349 -9.33 17.83 11.42
C GLY A 349 -10.38 17.49 12.47
N ALA A 350 -10.08 16.52 13.34
CA ALA A 350 -10.79 16.45 14.62
C ALA A 350 -10.49 17.77 15.36
N GLY A 351 -11.52 18.51 15.76
CA GLY A 351 -11.35 19.77 16.49
C GLY A 351 -10.46 19.55 17.72
N ASP A 352 -9.69 20.57 18.09
CA ASP A 352 -8.96 20.61 19.35
C ASP A 352 -9.96 20.88 20.48
N ASP A 353 -10.93 19.97 20.66
CA ASP A 353 -11.82 19.98 21.80
C ASP A 353 -11.03 19.41 22.98
N SER A 354 -10.18 20.27 23.54
CA SER A 354 -9.84 20.19 24.95
C SER A 354 -11.13 20.43 25.75
N ASP A 355 -11.62 19.35 26.35
CA ASP A 355 -12.49 19.27 27.54
C ASP A 355 -13.80 18.47 27.34
N GLU A 356 -13.88 17.41 28.13
CA GLU A 356 -15.08 16.68 28.59
C GLU A 356 -15.78 15.75 27.60
N ASP A 357 -15.13 14.62 27.28
CA ASP A 357 -15.73 13.26 27.21
C ASP A 357 -14.59 12.23 26.93
N ASP A 358 -13.64 12.14 27.85
CA ASP A 358 -12.45 11.26 27.74
C ASP A 358 -12.64 9.92 28.49
N ASP A 359 -13.87 9.40 28.51
CA ASP A 359 -14.24 8.17 29.24
C ASP A 359 -14.43 6.93 28.36
N CYS A 360 -14.07 6.98 27.06
CA CYS A 360 -14.10 5.79 26.18
C CYS A 360 -12.75 5.41 25.54
N PHE A 361 -11.66 6.12 25.85
CA PHE A 361 -10.29 5.78 25.41
C PHE A 361 -9.31 5.52 26.57
N ALA A 362 -9.81 5.04 27.71
CA ALA A 362 -8.95 4.57 28.79
C ALA A 362 -8.26 3.26 28.40
N ASP A 363 -6.98 3.36 28.03
CA ASP A 363 -6.05 2.24 27.89
C ASP A 363 -5.88 1.54 29.24
N VAL A 364 -6.68 0.50 29.49
CA VAL A 364 -6.55 -0.35 30.67
C VAL A 364 -5.39 -1.32 30.45
N ARG A 365 -4.16 -0.81 30.58
CA ARG A 365 -2.96 -1.64 30.78
C ARG A 365 -2.34 -1.27 32.12
N SER A 366 -2.95 -1.81 33.17
CA SER A 366 -2.45 -1.72 34.54
C SER A 366 -1.01 -2.21 34.61
N ALA A 367 -0.12 -1.36 35.14
CA ALA A 367 1.26 -1.67 35.43
C ALA A 367 1.36 -2.87 36.38
N GLY A 368 1.81 -4.00 35.85
CA GLY A 368 2.17 -5.19 36.58
C GLY A 368 3.40 -5.80 35.92
N GLY A 369 4.56 -5.67 36.56
CA GLY A 369 5.82 -6.21 36.07
C GLY A 369 5.74 -7.72 35.90
N ASN A 370 5.58 -8.17 34.66
CA ASN A 370 5.98 -9.48 34.20
C ASN A 370 6.16 -9.44 32.69
N LYS A 371 7.31 -9.94 32.23
CA LYS A 371 7.67 -10.06 30.80
C LYS A 371 6.55 -10.78 30.05
N ARG A 372 5.84 -10.05 29.19
CA ARG A 372 4.90 -10.61 28.21
C ARG A 372 5.31 -10.09 26.84
N CYS A 373 5.81 -10.97 25.98
CA CYS A 373 5.84 -10.73 24.54
C CYS A 373 4.42 -10.46 24.06
N HIS A 374 4.27 -9.53 23.11
CA HIS A 374 2.97 -9.08 22.63
C HIS A 374 2.30 -10.16 21.77
N LEU A 375 0.96 -10.26 21.82
CA LEU A 375 0.15 -11.27 21.13
C LEU A 375 0.35 -11.28 19.59
N ALA A 376 0.84 -10.18 19.01
CA ALA A 376 1.20 -10.08 17.59
C ALA A 376 2.41 -10.97 17.18
N GLU A 377 3.08 -11.59 18.16
CA GLU A 377 4.17 -12.56 17.95
C GLU A 377 3.77 -14.00 18.28
N TYR A 378 2.52 -14.26 18.70
CA TYR A 378 2.05 -15.62 18.99
C TYR A 378 1.53 -16.29 17.70
N PHE A 379 2.34 -17.19 17.17
CA PHE A 379 1.86 -18.37 16.44
C PHE A 379 2.43 -19.58 17.18
N ASP A 380 1.56 -20.45 17.70
CA ASP A 380 1.98 -21.72 18.29
C ASP A 380 2.60 -22.57 17.18
N GLU A 381 3.91 -22.85 17.28
CA GLU A 381 4.63 -23.78 16.39
C GLU A 381 4.02 -25.20 16.42
N GLU A 382 3.18 -25.51 17.41
CA GLU A 382 2.60 -26.83 17.65
C GLU A 382 1.27 -27.10 16.90
N TYR A 383 0.67 -26.08 16.28
CA TYR A 383 -0.53 -26.22 15.41
C TYR A 383 -0.26 -25.87 13.93
N GLY A 384 1.01 -25.96 13.53
CA GLY A 384 1.48 -25.80 12.15
C GLY A 384 1.14 -26.99 11.25
N ASP A 385 -0.13 -27.42 11.21
CA ASP A 385 -0.57 -28.35 10.18
C ASP A 385 -1.97 -27.97 9.67
N ARG A 386 -2.01 -27.60 8.38
CA ARG A 386 -3.12 -27.05 7.57
C ARG A 386 -3.29 -25.53 7.52
N MET A 387 -2.20 -24.79 7.30
CA MET A 387 -2.28 -23.75 6.27
C MET A 387 -1.99 -24.43 4.93
N ASP A 388 -2.95 -24.39 4.01
CA ASP A 388 -2.80 -25.00 2.69
C ASP A 388 -1.84 -24.15 1.84
N THR A 389 -0.54 -24.44 1.97
CA THR A 389 0.58 -23.82 1.23
C THR A 389 0.41 -23.95 -0.29
N ASN A 390 -0.43 -24.87 -0.77
CA ASN A 390 -0.77 -24.97 -2.20
C ASN A 390 -1.56 -23.77 -2.73
N ARG A 391 -2.24 -23.00 -1.87
CA ARG A 391 -3.00 -21.81 -2.29
C ARG A 391 -2.16 -20.54 -2.41
N LEU A 392 -1.01 -20.48 -1.72
CA LEU A 392 -0.05 -19.37 -1.79
C LEU A 392 1.18 -19.68 -2.66
N GLY A 393 1.21 -20.86 -3.31
CA GLY A 393 2.20 -21.18 -4.33
C GLY A 393 3.63 -21.42 -3.85
N LEU A 394 3.86 -21.53 -2.54
CA LEU A 394 5.13 -21.94 -1.97
C LEU A 394 5.17 -23.47 -1.95
N ARG A 395 5.95 -24.08 -2.84
CA ARG A 395 6.37 -25.47 -2.68
C ARG A 395 7.58 -25.50 -1.75
N ASP A 396 7.55 -26.43 -0.80
CA ASP A 396 8.68 -26.81 0.01
C ASP A 396 9.88 -27.14 -0.87
N PHE A 397 11.05 -26.57 -0.56
CA PHE A 397 12.30 -26.99 -1.14
C PHE A 397 12.64 -28.37 -0.58
N ASP A 398 12.44 -29.41 -1.40
CA ASP A 398 12.69 -30.81 -1.05
C ASP A 398 14.10 -31.01 -0.45
N GLU A 399 14.15 -31.72 0.67
CA GLU A 399 15.34 -32.33 1.24
C GLU A 399 16.01 -33.27 0.21
N PRO A 400 17.35 -33.42 0.23
CA PRO A 400 18.01 -34.36 -0.66
C PRO A 400 17.60 -35.81 -0.30
N PRO A 401 17.35 -36.68 -1.29
CA PRO A 401 16.88 -38.04 -1.02
C PRO A 401 17.92 -38.85 -0.27
N SER A 402 17.46 -39.55 0.78
CA SER A 402 18.24 -40.52 1.54
C SER A 402 18.54 -41.76 0.69
N ASP A 403 19.80 -42.21 0.72
CA ASP A 403 20.25 -43.49 0.18
C ASP A 403 19.55 -44.66 0.92
N ASP A 404 18.43 -45.15 0.41
CA ASP A 404 17.90 -46.47 0.78
C ASP A 404 16.83 -46.97 -0.21
N ASP A 405 17.13 -46.96 -1.51
CA ASP A 405 16.40 -47.76 -2.50
C ASP A 405 17.38 -48.38 -3.51
N GLN A 406 18.19 -49.31 -3.01
CA GLN A 406 18.69 -50.43 -3.81
C GLN A 406 18.23 -51.73 -3.15
N LEU A 407 17.22 -52.38 -3.73
CA LEU A 407 17.06 -53.83 -3.77
C LEU A 407 16.06 -54.26 -4.85
#